data_AF-A0A4U2PV95-F1
#
_entry.id   AF-A0A4U2PV95-F1
#
_cell.length_a   1.000
_cell.length_b   1.000
_cell.length_c   1.000
_cell.angle_alpha   90.00
_cell.angle_beta   90.00
_cell.angle_gamma   90.00
#
_symmetry.space_group_name_H-M   'P 1'
#
loop_
_entity.id
_entity.type
_entity.pdbx_description
1 polymer ?
#
loop_
_entity_poly.entity_id
_entity_poly.type
_entity_poly.pdbx_seq_one_letter_code
_entity_poly.pdbx_strand_id
1 'polypeptide(L)' 'MNNHEQQLFLQFYESLAPEVQRDIKHYLFLYDWYLDERDPKARETLLGEMNMLERKYNLEVTHGGNKNNQPAGA' A
#
# COMPACT_ATOMS: atom_id res chain seq x y z
N MET A 1 -0.73 17.18 -7.87
CA MET A 1 -0.04 17.60 -6.64
C MET A 1 0.59 18.96 -6.89
N ASN A 2 0.28 19.94 -6.05
CA ASN A 2 0.97 21.23 -6.08
C ASN A 2 2.37 21.08 -5.46
N ASN A 3 3.34 21.90 -5.88
CA ASN A 3 4.74 21.85 -5.37
C ASN A 3 4.83 21.86 -3.84
N HIS A 4 3.90 22.54 -3.16
CA HIS A 4 3.85 22.59 -1.69
C HIS A 4 3.51 21.24 -1.05
N GLU A 5 2.56 20.48 -1.60
CA GLU A 5 2.17 19.17 -1.08
C GLU A 5 3.29 18.14 -1.22
N GLN A 6 4.04 18.22 -2.32
CA GLN A 6 5.21 17.37 -2.54
C GLN A 6 6.31 17.69 -1.53
N GLN A 7 6.57 18.97 -1.25
CA GLN A 7 7.56 19.36 -0.25
C GLN A 7 7.16 18.90 1.15
N LEU A 8 5.90 19.02 1.54
CA LEU A 8 5.40 18.52 2.82
C LEU A 8 5.53 17.00 2.92
N PHE A 9 5.19 16.28 1.86
CA PHE A 9 5.37 14.82 1.81
C PHE A 9 6.84 14.42 1.93
N LEU A 10 7.74 15.11 1.22
CA LEU A 10 9.19 14.83 1.27
C LEU A 10 9.75 15.08 2.66
N GLN A 11 9.40 16.19 3.30
CA GLN A 11 9.82 16.48 4.68
C GLN A 11 9.32 15.43 5.67
N PHE A 12 8.06 15.02 5.54
CA PHE A 12 7.52 13.93 6.34
C PHE A 12 8.29 12.63 6.09
N TYR A 13 8.47 12.24 4.83
CA TYR A 13 9.16 11.02 4.44
C TYR A 13 10.60 10.97 4.96
N GLU A 14 11.34 12.05 4.82
CA GLU A 14 12.73 12.18 5.29
C GLU A 14 12.83 12.14 6.82
N SER A 15 11.76 12.50 7.55
CA SER A 15 11.71 12.41 9.01
C SER A 15 11.54 10.97 9.54
N LEU A 16 11.16 10.02 8.68
CA LEU A 16 10.93 8.63 9.07
C LEU A 16 12.25 7.85 9.21
N ALA A 17 12.24 6.80 10.04
CA ALA A 17 13.37 5.89 10.17
C ALA A 17 13.70 5.23 8.80
N PRO A 18 14.99 4.95 8.51
CA PRO A 18 15.40 4.37 7.21
C PRO A 18 14.66 3.07 6.85
N GLU A 19 14.36 2.23 7.84
CA GLU A 19 13.61 0.98 7.63
C GLU A 19 12.18 1.26 7.16
N VAL A 20 11.53 2.28 7.73
CA VAL A 20 10.18 2.70 7.33
C VAL A 20 10.20 3.30 5.92
N GLN A 21 11.20 4.12 5.61
CA GLN A 21 11.40 4.67 4.27
C GLN A 21 11.56 3.59 3.20
N ARG A 22 12.31 2.53 3.52
CA ARG A 22 12.49 1.36 2.65
C ARG A 22 11.18 0.59 2.47
N ASP A 23 10.44 0.38 3.54
CA ASP A 23 9.18 -0.35 3.49
C ASP A 23 8.10 0.40 2.70
N ILE A 24 8.05 1.74 2.80
CA ILE A 24 7.19 2.59 1.94
C ILE A 24 7.58 2.43 0.46
N LYS A 25 8.88 2.51 0.13
CA LYS A 25 9.36 2.31 -1.25
C LYS A 25 8.99 0.93 -1.78
N HIS A 26 9.15 -0.11 -0.96
CA HIS A 26 8.83 -1.47 -1.32
C HIS A 26 7.32 -1.63 -1.55
N TYR A 27 6.49 -1.10 -0.65
CA TYR A 27 5.04 -1.12 -0.80
C TYR A 27 4.58 -0.44 -2.09
N LEU A 28 5.09 0.76 -2.38
CA LEU A 28 4.76 1.50 -3.61
C LEU A 28 5.17 0.72 -4.87
N PHE A 29 6.34 0.08 -4.84
CA PHE A 29 6.80 -0.77 -5.94
C PHE A 29 5.89 -1.98 -6.17
N LEU A 30 5.53 -2.69 -5.10
CA LEU A 30 4.62 -3.85 -5.17
C LEU A 30 3.23 -3.43 -5.65
N TYR A 31 2.74 -2.28 -5.20
CA TYR A 31 1.44 -1.77 -5.59
C TYR A 31 1.40 -1.41 -7.08
N ASP A 32 2.43 -0.73 -7.59
CA ASP A 32 2.56 -0.41 -9.01
C ASP A 32 2.57 -1.69 -9.87
N TRP A 33 3.37 -2.69 -9.47
CA TRP A 33 3.37 -3.99 -10.14
C TRP A 33 2.01 -4.70 -10.04
N TYR A 34 1.36 -4.69 -8.88
CA TYR A 34 0.05 -5.30 -8.69
C TYR A 34 -1.02 -4.72 -9.65
N LEU A 35 -0.94 -3.42 -9.97
CA LEU A 35 -1.85 -2.78 -10.92
C LEU A 35 -1.66 -3.27 -12.36
N ASP A 36 -0.41 -3.53 -12.76
CA ASP A 36 -0.06 -3.97 -14.10
C ASP A 36 -0.10 -5.50 -14.28
N GLU A 37 -0.05 -6.27 -13.19
CA GLU A 37 0.00 -7.73 -13.21
C GLU A 37 -1.32 -8.35 -13.70
N ARG A 38 -1.20 -9.23 -14.70
CA ARG A 38 -2.34 -9.89 -15.35
C ARG A 38 -2.50 -11.34 -14.91
N ASP A 39 -1.44 -11.99 -14.44
CA ASP A 39 -1.54 -13.34 -13.88
C ASP A 39 -2.20 -13.29 -12.50
N PRO A 40 -3.37 -13.94 -12.31
CA PRO A 40 -4.06 -13.96 -11.02
C PRO A 40 -3.20 -14.50 -9.88
N LYS A 41 -2.33 -15.49 -10.15
CA LYS A 41 -1.50 -16.11 -9.11
C LYS A 41 -0.35 -15.21 -8.68
N ALA A 42 0.31 -14.56 -9.63
CA ALA A 42 1.31 -13.54 -9.34
C ALA A 42 0.67 -12.37 -8.57
N ARG A 43 -0.53 -11.95 -8.99
CA ARG A 43 -1.29 -10.88 -8.34
C ARG A 43 -1.70 -11.20 -6.90
N GLU A 44 -2.11 -12.44 -6.62
CA GLU A 44 -2.36 -12.90 -5.24
C GLU A 44 -1.09 -12.90 -4.39
N THR A 45 0.05 -13.27 -4.97
CA THR A 45 1.35 -13.22 -4.28
C THR A 45 1.72 -11.79 -3.90
N LEU A 46 1.62 -10.86 -4.85
CA LEU A 46 1.86 -9.43 -4.61
C LEU A 46 0.93 -8.86 -3.54
N LEU A 47 -0.36 -9.24 -3.56
CA LEU A 47 -1.32 -8.87 -2.53
C LEU A 47 -0.92 -9.40 -1.14
N GLY A 48 -0.42 -10.64 -1.08
CA GLY A 48 0.11 -11.23 0.15
C GLY A 48 1.28 -10.42 0.73
N GLU A 49 2.21 -9.99 -0.12
CA GLU A 49 3.36 -9.17 0.28
C GLU A 49 2.94 -7.78 0.77
N MET A 50 2.01 -7.12 0.09
CA MET A 50 1.44 -5.84 0.52
C MET A 50 0.72 -5.96 1.89
N ASN A 51 -0.10 -7.01 2.06
CA ASN A 51 -0.82 -7.27 3.31
C ASN A 51 0.13 -7.44 4.52
N MET A 52 1.33 -8.01 4.31
CA MET A 52 2.33 -8.14 5.39
C MET A 52 2.84 -6.77 5.85
N LEU A 53 3.06 -5.85 4.91
CA LEU A 53 3.47 -4.47 5.22
C LEU A 53 2.32 -3.68 5.86
N GLU A 54 1.10 -3.84 5.37
CA GLU A 54 -0.08 -3.19 5.96
C GLU A 54 -0.28 -3.59 7.42
N ARG A 55 -0.19 -4.90 7.71
CA ARG A 55 -0.27 -5.40 9.09
C ARG A 55 0.86 -4.86 9.97
N LYS A 56 2.08 -4.76 9.45
CA LYS A 56 3.22 -4.22 10.19
C LYS A 56 2.94 -2.80 10.69
N TYR A 57 2.19 -2.01 9.93
CA TYR A 57 1.87 -0.62 10.25
C TYR A 57 0.41 -0.40 10.70
N ASN A 58 -0.34 -1.47 10.97
CA ASN A 58 -1.77 -1.42 11.31
C ASN A 58 -2.61 -0.60 10.31
N LEU A 59 -2.33 -0.75 9.01
CA LEU A 59 -3.06 -0.07 7.95
C LEU A 59 -4.29 -0.89 7.55
N GLU A 60 -5.43 -0.22 7.38
CA GLU A 60 -6.64 -0.81 6.82
C GLU A 60 -6.75 -0.40 5.34
N VAL A 61 -6.27 -1.26 4.44
CA VAL A 61 -6.30 -1.02 2.98
C VAL A 61 -7.18 -2.05 2.29
N THR A 62 -8.02 -1.60 1.36
CA THR A 62 -8.84 -2.48 0.52
C THR A 62 -8.35 -2.40 -0.93
N HIS A 63 -7.78 -3.49 -1.42
CA HIS A 63 -7.30 -3.62 -2.81
C HIS A 63 -8.38 -4.24 -3.70
N GLY A 64 -8.96 -3.49 -4.65
CA GLY A 64 -9.82 -4.01 -5.72
C GLY A 64 -11.13 -4.70 -5.26
N GLY A 65 -12.25 -4.01 -5.41
CA GLY A 65 -13.55 -4.40 -4.83
C GLY A 65 -14.05 -5.83 -5.09
N ASN A 66 -14.34 -6.54 -4.01
CA ASN A 66 -15.63 -7.20 -3.87
C ASN A 66 -16.38 -6.50 -2.73
N LYS A 67 -17.24 -5.52 -3.10
CA LYS A 67 -18.28 -5.02 -2.19
C LYS A 67 -19.33 -6.12 -2.03
N ASN A 68 -19.03 -7.17 -1.29
CA ASN A 68 -20.02 -8.16 -0.86
C ASN A 68 -19.76 -8.71 0.55
N ASN A 69 -18.95 -8.03 1.36
CA ASN A 69 -18.97 -8.21 2.81
C ASN A 69 -19.01 -6.81 3.46
N GLN A 70 -20.11 -6.08 3.23
CA GLN A 70 -20.59 -5.19 4.29
C GLN A 70 -20.93 -6.10 5.47
N PRO A 71 -20.39 -5.88 6.69
CA PRO A 71 -21.00 -6.47 7.85
C PRO A 71 -22.45 -5.97 7.89
N ALA A 72 -23.40 -6.90 7.91
CA ALA A 72 -24.76 -6.60 8.33
C ALA A 72 -24.67 -6.18 9.82
N GLY A 73 -24.45 -4.89 10.07
CA GLY A 73 -24.79 -4.25 11.34
C GLY A 73 -26.26 -3.83 11.23
N ALA A 74 -27.17 -4.46 11.97
CA ALA A 74 -27.46 -4.26 13.40
C ALA A 74 -28.38 -3.06 13.60
#